data_AF-A0AAW9K9J8-F1
#
_entry.id   AF-A0AAW9K9J8-F1
#
_cell.length_a   1.000
_cell.length_b   1.000
_cell.length_c   1.000
_cell.angle_alpha   90.00
_cell.angle_beta   90.00
_cell.angle_gamma   90.00
#
_symmetry.space_group_name_H-M   'P 1'
#
loop_
_entity.id
_entity.type
_entity.pdbx_description
1 polymer ?
#
loop_
_entity_poly.entity_id
_entity_poly.type
_entity_poly.pdbx_seq_one_letter_code
_entity_poly.pdbx_strand_id
1 'polypeptide(L)'
;FSAGISKIEIERASKRVKLNIYTAKPGVIIGKGGSGIEALKGKLANLVDRKNLLINIVEVKNAEANAQLMAENIAAQLEKRVSVRRAMKQSIQRAMRLGAKGVKTACSGRLGGAEIARTEQYHEGTIPLQTLRADID
;
A
#
# COMPACT_ATOMS: atom_id res chain seq x y z
N PHE A 1 9.79 2.09 2.83
CA PHE A 1 8.69 1.19 2.39
C PHE A 1 9.25 -0.06 1.67
N SER A 2 9.75 -1.07 2.40
CA SER A 2 10.52 -2.17 1.79
C SER A 2 9.66 -3.32 1.24
N ALA A 3 8.61 -3.72 1.97
CA ALA A 3 7.77 -4.86 1.62
C ALA A 3 6.57 -4.52 0.74
N GLY A 4 6.15 -3.25 0.65
CA GLY A 4 4.97 -2.82 -0.13
C GLY A 4 3.72 -3.58 0.29
N ILE A 5 3.20 -3.27 1.47
CA ILE A 5 2.02 -3.95 2.05
C ILE A 5 0.79 -3.12 1.67
N SER A 6 -0.15 -3.75 0.99
CA SER A 6 -1.39 -3.11 0.54
C SER A 6 -2.49 -3.20 1.60
N LYS A 7 -2.75 -4.42 2.07
CA LYS A 7 -3.84 -4.73 3.01
C LYS A 7 -3.43 -5.85 3.95
N ILE A 8 -3.94 -5.81 5.17
CA ILE A 8 -3.81 -6.89 6.14
C ILE A 8 -5.23 -7.29 6.56
N GLU A 9 -5.62 -8.52 6.27
CA GLU A 9 -6.89 -9.09 6.70
C GLU A 9 -6.64 -10.07 7.84
N ILE A 10 -7.46 -9.95 8.88
CA ILE A 10 -7.35 -10.76 10.09
C ILE A 10 -8.64 -11.55 10.24
N GLU A 11 -8.58 -12.83 9.92
CA GLU A 11 -9.66 -13.78 10.15
C GLU A 11 -9.44 -14.47 11.50
N ARG A 12 -10.47 -14.46 12.36
CA ARG A 12 -10.43 -15.14 13.67
C ARG A 12 -11.48 -16.25 13.69
N ALA A 13 -11.01 -17.48 13.79
CA ALA A 13 -11.82 -18.63 14.17
C ALA A 13 -11.51 -19.00 15.63
N SER A 14 -12.43 -19.65 16.36
CA SER A 14 -12.41 -19.79 17.82
C SER A 14 -11.02 -19.95 18.47
N LYS A 15 -10.16 -20.83 17.94
CA LYS A 15 -8.78 -21.08 18.43
C LYS A 15 -7.66 -20.71 17.45
N ARG A 16 -7.98 -20.19 16.27
CA ARG A 16 -7.01 -19.94 15.18
C ARG A 16 -7.16 -18.52 14.64
N VAL A 17 -6.03 -17.84 14.47
CA VAL A 17 -5.98 -16.53 13.81
C VAL A 17 -5.27 -16.73 12.49
N LYS A 18 -5.93 -16.36 11.39
CA LYS A 18 -5.37 -16.38 10.05
C LYS A 18 -5.15 -14.93 9.61
N LEU A 19 -3.90 -14.60 9.32
CA LEU A 19 -3.46 -13.31 8.82
C LEU A 19 -3.21 -13.44 7.32
N ASN A 20 -4.01 -12.77 6.49
CA ASN A 20 -3.73 -12.63 5.07
C ASN A 20 -3.05 -11.28 4.85
N ILE A 21 -1.79 -11.31 4.40
CA ILE A 21 -1.01 -10.12 4.10
C ILE A 21 -0.95 -9.97 2.59
N TYR A 22 -1.51 -8.89 2.07
CA TYR A 22 -1.47 -8.56 0.65
C TYR A 22 -0.24 -7.68 0.39
N THR A 23 0.64 -8.15 -0.49
CA THR A 23 1.93 -7.49 -0.76
C THR A 23 2.27 -7.49 -2.23
N ALA A 24 2.95 -6.44 -2.70
CA ALA A 24 3.54 -6.37 -4.04
C ALA A 24 4.87 -7.13 -4.15
N LYS A 25 5.53 -7.43 -3.03
CA LYS A 25 6.86 -8.06 -3.00
C LYS A 25 6.90 -9.20 -1.98
N PRO A 26 6.24 -10.34 -2.26
CA PRO A 26 6.16 -11.46 -1.31
C PRO A 26 7.53 -11.99 -0.89
N GLY A 27 8.52 -11.99 -1.80
CA GLY A 27 9.88 -12.47 -1.51
C GLY A 27 10.58 -11.72 -0.37
N VAL A 28 10.28 -10.43 -0.16
CA VAL A 28 10.85 -9.63 0.92
C VAL A 28 10.30 -10.06 2.29
N ILE A 29 9.03 -10.48 2.33
CA ILE A 29 8.36 -10.94 3.58
C ILE A 29 8.76 -12.39 3.92
N ILE A 30 8.90 -13.25 2.90
CA ILE A 30 9.29 -14.65 3.10
C ILE A 30 10.75 -14.74 3.58
N GLY A 31 11.64 -13.93 3.02
CA GLY A 31 13.08 -13.95 3.32
C GLY A 31 13.79 -15.19 2.76
N LYS A 32 15.08 -15.35 3.09
CA LYS A 32 15.86 -16.52 2.67
C LYS A 32 15.37 -17.76 3.40
N GLY A 33 14.82 -18.73 2.68
CA GLY A 33 14.40 -20.03 3.22
C GLY A 33 13.22 -19.98 4.20
N GLY A 34 12.39 -18.91 4.18
CA GLY A 34 11.24 -18.77 5.09
C GLY A 34 11.57 -18.17 6.47
N SER A 35 12.83 -17.79 6.71
CA SER A 35 13.29 -17.17 7.97
C SER A 35 12.49 -15.92 8.38
N GLY A 36 12.00 -15.14 7.41
CA GLY A 36 11.21 -13.94 7.67
C GLY A 36 9.85 -14.26 8.31
N ILE A 37 9.19 -15.33 7.85
CA ILE A 37 7.88 -15.77 8.37
C ILE A 37 8.02 -16.30 9.79
N GLU A 38 9.08 -17.07 10.06
CA GLU A 38 9.32 -17.68 11.37
C GLU A 38 9.61 -16.61 12.44
N ALA A 39 10.43 -15.62 12.10
CA ALA A 39 10.68 -14.47 12.97
C ALA A 39 9.41 -13.65 13.22
N LEU A 40 8.56 -13.45 12.19
CA LEU A 40 7.29 -12.74 12.34
C LEU A 40 6.31 -13.50 13.24
N LYS A 41 6.23 -14.83 13.08
CA LYS A 41 5.40 -15.72 13.89
C LYS A 41 5.83 -15.69 15.35
N GLY A 42 7.14 -15.70 15.64
CA GLY A 42 7.67 -15.57 17.00
C GLY A 42 7.27 -14.25 17.68
N LYS A 43 7.38 -13.12 16.97
CA LYS A 43 6.95 -11.81 17.49
C LYS A 43 5.44 -11.73 17.71
N LEU A 44 4.65 -12.25 16.78
CA LEU A 44 3.19 -12.22 16.86
C LEU A 44 2.62 -13.20 17.89
N ALA A 45 3.31 -14.32 18.15
CA ALA A 45 2.90 -15.27 19.19
C ALA A 45 2.91 -14.65 20.59
N ASN A 46 3.83 -13.72 20.85
CA ASN A 46 3.89 -12.98 22.12
C ASN A 46 2.73 -11.99 22.30
N LEU A 47 2.16 -11.49 21.19
CA LEU A 47 1.05 -10.52 21.18
C LEU A 47 -0.32 -11.20 21.18
N VAL A 48 -0.40 -12.43 20.71
CA VAL A 48 -1.67 -13.16 20.50
C VAL A 48 -1.68 -14.41 21.37
N ASP A 49 -1.87 -14.24 22.68
CA ASP A 49 -1.96 -15.26 23.74
C ASP A 49 -2.29 -16.68 23.26
N ARG A 50 -1.23 -17.42 22.87
CA ARG A 50 -1.25 -18.85 22.53
C ARG A 50 -2.28 -19.30 21.47
N LYS A 51 -2.79 -18.42 20.61
CA LYS A 51 -3.63 -18.84 19.49
C LYS A 51 -2.76 -19.36 18.34
N ASN A 52 -3.24 -20.40 17.66
CA ASN A 52 -2.56 -20.93 16.48
C ASN A 52 -2.61 -19.89 15.35
N LEU A 53 -1.46 -19.28 15.06
CA LEU A 53 -1.30 -18.25 14.05
C LEU A 53 -0.95 -18.88 12.70
N LEU A 54 -1.79 -18.66 11.68
CA LEU A 54 -1.45 -18.91 10.28
C LEU A 54 -1.17 -17.58 9.60
N ILE A 55 -0.02 -17.47 8.95
CA ILE A 55 0.33 -16.32 8.12
C ILE A 55 0.25 -16.77 6.67
N ASN A 56 -0.60 -16.10 5.90
CA ASN A 56 -0.77 -16.31 4.48
C ASN A 56 -0.33 -15.03 3.75
N ILE A 57 0.47 -15.19 2.70
CA ILE A 57 1.01 -14.06 1.92
C ILE A 57 0.36 -14.14 0.55
N VAL A 58 -0.39 -13.09 0.20
CA VAL A 58 -1.09 -12.98 -1.08
C VAL A 58 -0.40 -11.92 -1.91
N GLU A 59 -0.05 -12.28 -3.14
CA GLU A 59 0.60 -11.36 -4.07
C GLU A 59 -0.42 -10.43 -4.74
N VAL A 60 -0.13 -9.13 -4.74
CA VAL A 60 -0.89 -8.12 -5.49
C VAL A 60 -0.31 -8.03 -6.90
N LYS A 61 -1.06 -8.52 -7.89
CA LYS A 61 -0.62 -8.54 -9.30
C LYS A 61 -0.38 -7.14 -9.88
N ASN A 62 -1.26 -6.18 -9.58
CA ASN A 62 -1.21 -4.82 -10.11
C ASN A 62 -0.92 -3.80 -9.00
N ALA A 63 0.36 -3.68 -8.63
CA ALA A 63 0.77 -2.78 -7.54
C ALA A 63 0.46 -1.30 -7.79
N GLU A 64 0.57 -0.84 -9.03
CA GLU A 64 0.35 0.57 -9.41
C GLU A 64 -1.15 0.94 -9.50
N ALA A 65 -2.05 -0.04 -9.51
CA ALA A 65 -3.50 0.19 -9.49
C ALA A 65 -4.06 0.22 -8.05
N ASN A 66 -3.27 -0.18 -7.05
CA ASN A 66 -3.69 -0.19 -5.66
C ASN A 66 -3.35 1.15 -4.97
N ALA A 67 -4.33 1.73 -4.29
CA ALA A 67 -4.23 3.07 -3.72
C ALA A 67 -3.11 3.17 -2.67
N GLN A 68 -3.05 2.20 -1.75
CA GLN A 68 -2.05 2.19 -0.67
C GLN A 68 -0.62 2.10 -1.23
N LEU A 69 -0.37 1.21 -2.18
CA LEU A 69 0.95 1.01 -2.77
C LEU A 69 1.38 2.22 -3.63
N MET A 70 0.43 2.84 -4.33
CA MET A 70 0.69 4.08 -5.06
C MET A 70 1.06 5.23 -4.10
N ALA A 71 0.35 5.37 -2.98
CA ALA A 71 0.64 6.38 -1.96
C ALA A 71 2.03 6.19 -1.34
N GLU A 72 2.39 4.95 -0.97
CA GLU A 72 3.72 4.62 -0.45
C GLU A 72 4.83 4.90 -1.47
N ASN A 73 4.57 4.67 -2.75
CA ASN A 73 5.52 4.98 -3.83
C ASN A 73 5.75 6.50 -3.94
N ILE A 74 4.68 7.30 -3.93
CA ILE A 74 4.79 8.76 -3.96
C ILE A 74 5.55 9.25 -2.72
N ALA A 75 5.24 8.76 -1.53
CA ALA A 75 5.97 9.10 -0.30
C ALA A 75 7.47 8.76 -0.40
N ALA A 76 7.80 7.56 -0.89
CA ALA A 76 9.19 7.15 -1.09
C ALA A 76 9.94 8.05 -2.10
N GLN A 77 9.25 8.54 -3.14
CA GLN A 77 9.84 9.47 -4.11
C GLN A 77 10.08 10.86 -3.49
N LEU A 78 9.17 11.33 -2.64
CA LEU A 78 9.32 12.59 -1.92
C LEU A 78 10.49 12.56 -0.93
N GLU A 79 10.68 11.45 -0.21
CA GLU A 79 11.85 11.24 0.67
C GLU A 79 13.17 11.28 -0.12
N LYS A 80 13.16 10.78 -1.35
CA LYS A 80 14.29 10.85 -2.29
C LYS A 80 14.45 12.21 -2.97
N ARG A 81 13.73 13.25 -2.51
CA ARG A 81 13.76 14.62 -3.03
C ARG A 81 13.37 14.73 -4.50
N VAL A 82 12.55 13.81 -5.00
CA VAL A 82 11.94 13.96 -6.33
C VAL A 82 10.91 15.09 -6.28
N SER A 83 10.79 15.85 -7.38
CA SER A 83 9.76 16.88 -7.51
C SER A 83 8.36 16.31 -7.27
N VAL A 84 7.60 16.94 -6.36
CA VAL A 84 6.24 16.52 -5.98
C VAL A 84 5.33 16.36 -7.20
N ARG A 85 5.36 17.35 -8.11
CA ARG A 85 4.57 17.32 -9.35
C ARG A 85 4.95 16.13 -10.23
N ARG A 86 6.25 15.82 -10.33
CA ARG A 86 6.75 14.69 -11.13
C ARG A 86 6.29 13.37 -10.52
N ALA A 87 6.43 13.21 -9.20
CA ALA A 87 6.04 11.99 -8.50
C ALA A 87 4.54 11.70 -8.65
N MET A 88 3.69 12.73 -8.47
CA MET A 88 2.24 12.59 -8.62
C MET A 88 1.83 12.30 -10.08
N LYS A 89 2.28 13.10 -11.06
CA LYS A 89 1.91 12.89 -12.46
C LYS A 89 2.40 11.55 -13.01
N GLN A 90 3.61 11.12 -12.63
CA GLN A 90 4.15 9.85 -13.08
C GLN A 90 3.33 8.67 -12.53
N SER A 91 2.90 8.74 -11.27
CA SER A 91 2.11 7.68 -10.64
C SER A 91 0.71 7.59 -11.28
N ILE A 92 0.06 8.74 -11.51
CA ILE A 92 -1.23 8.79 -12.23
C ILE A 92 -1.11 8.17 -13.62
N GLN A 93 -0.11 8.56 -14.42
CA GLN A 93 0.07 8.04 -15.77
C GLN A 93 0.29 6.52 -15.79
N ARG A 94 1.03 5.97 -14.82
CA ARG A 94 1.24 4.52 -14.71
C ARG A 94 -0.04 3.78 -14.38
N ALA A 95 -0.82 4.29 -13.44
CA ALA A 95 -2.10 3.72 -13.05
C ALA A 95 -3.12 3.75 -14.20
N MET A 96 -3.22 4.88 -14.92
CA MET A 96 -4.07 5.01 -16.12
C MET A 96 -3.64 4.04 -17.23
N ARG A 97 -2.32 3.89 -17.47
CA ARG A 97 -1.80 2.92 -18.47
C ARG A 97 -2.15 1.47 -18.14
N LEU A 98 -2.28 1.15 -16.86
CA LEU A 98 -2.65 -0.18 -16.36
C LEU A 98 -4.16 -0.41 -16.29
N GLY A 99 -4.96 0.53 -16.81
CA GLY A 99 -6.42 0.36 -16.98
C GLY A 99 -7.27 0.95 -15.86
N ALA A 100 -6.71 1.80 -14.99
CA ALA A 100 -7.54 2.56 -14.04
C ALA A 100 -8.48 3.51 -14.80
N LYS A 101 -9.75 3.57 -14.38
CA LYS A 101 -10.77 4.44 -15.01
C LYS A 101 -10.60 5.92 -14.62
N GLY A 102 -10.03 6.15 -13.46
CA GLY A 102 -9.67 7.47 -12.96
C GLY A 102 -8.85 7.36 -11.70
N VAL A 103 -7.95 8.33 -11.50
CA VAL A 103 -7.04 8.38 -10.36
C VAL A 103 -6.94 9.82 -9.89
N LYS A 104 -7.09 10.01 -8.57
CA LYS A 104 -6.86 11.30 -7.90
C LYS A 104 -5.77 11.11 -6.87
N THR A 105 -4.74 11.95 -6.93
CA THR A 105 -3.68 12.00 -5.91
C THR A 105 -3.66 13.37 -5.28
N ALA A 106 -3.40 13.40 -3.98
CA ALA A 106 -3.26 14.62 -3.20
C ALA A 106 -2.01 14.52 -2.33
N CYS A 107 -1.20 15.56 -2.33
CA CYS A 107 -0.07 15.70 -1.42
C CYS A 107 -0.20 17.02 -0.67
N SER A 108 -0.10 16.96 0.65
CA SER A 108 -0.19 18.12 1.54
C SER A 108 1.08 18.25 2.38
N GLY A 109 1.47 19.49 2.69
CA GLY A 109 2.57 19.78 3.61
C GLY A 109 3.51 20.84 3.06
N ARG A 110 4.74 20.88 3.57
CA ARG A 110 5.81 21.80 3.13
C ARG A 110 6.43 21.33 1.81
N LEU A 111 5.60 21.30 0.77
CA LEU A 111 5.94 20.72 -0.54
C LEU A 111 7.15 21.44 -1.16
N GLY A 112 8.19 20.67 -1.48
CA GLY A 112 9.43 21.21 -2.06
C GLY A 112 10.25 22.07 -1.09
N GLY A 113 10.02 21.99 0.22
CA GLY A 113 10.74 22.77 1.22
C GLY A 113 10.15 24.16 1.49
N ALA A 114 8.95 24.44 1.00
CA ALA A 114 8.25 25.70 1.27
C ALA A 114 8.06 25.94 2.78
N GLU A 115 8.07 27.20 3.21
CA GLU A 115 7.83 27.57 4.61
C GLU A 115 6.38 27.32 5.02
N ILE A 116 5.44 27.71 4.16
CA ILE A 116 4.00 27.52 4.36
C ILE A 116 3.57 26.19 3.73
N ALA A 117 2.82 25.40 4.48
CA ALA A 117 2.26 24.15 3.99
C ALA A 117 1.13 24.40 2.98
N ARG A 118 1.08 23.61 1.91
CA ARG A 118 0.06 23.68 0.88
C ARG A 118 -0.35 22.29 0.41
N THR A 119 -1.53 22.20 -0.19
CA THR A 119 -2.07 20.95 -0.75
C THR A 119 -2.11 21.07 -2.26
N GLU A 120 -1.37 20.21 -2.95
CA GLU A 120 -1.50 20.03 -4.40
C GLU A 120 -2.31 18.77 -4.70
N GLN A 121 -3.22 18.86 -5.65
CA GLN A 121 -4.04 17.74 -6.11
C GLN A 121 -3.94 17.64 -7.62
N TYR A 122 -3.82 16.41 -8.12
CA TYR A 122 -3.91 16.09 -9.54
C TYR A 122 -4.90 14.94 -9.72
N HIS A 123 -5.69 15.01 -10.77
CA HIS A 123 -6.68 13.99 -11.11
C HIS A 123 -6.69 13.76 -12.61
N GLU A 124 -7.00 12.54 -13.01
CA GLU A 124 -7.15 12.13 -14.40
C GLU A 124 -8.24 11.05 -14.48
N GLY A 125 -9.01 11.04 -15.58
CA GLY A 125 -10.11 10.10 -15.77
C GLY A 125 -11.38 10.44 -14.96
N THR A 126 -12.25 9.44 -14.77
CA THR A 126 -13.57 9.61 -14.14
C THR A 126 -13.57 9.05 -12.72
N ILE A 127 -13.95 9.87 -11.73
CA ILE A 127 -13.89 9.51 -10.31
C ILE A 127 -15.20 9.94 -9.62
N PRO A 128 -16.25 9.09 -9.67
CA PRO A 128 -17.56 9.44 -9.12
C PRO A 128 -17.61 9.17 -7.60
N LEU A 129 -17.04 10.07 -6.80
CA LEU A 129 -16.98 9.95 -5.33
C LEU A 129 -18.35 9.91 -4.64
N GLN A 130 -19.41 10.39 -5.30
CA GLN A 130 -20.77 10.39 -4.77
C GLN A 130 -21.51 9.06 -5.01
N THR A 131 -20.98 8.21 -5.89
CA THR A 131 -21.67 6.97 -6.30
C THR A 131 -21.24 5.81 -5.42
N LEU A 132 -22.10 5.38 -4.48
CA LEU A 132 -21.79 4.29 -3.53
C LEU A 132 -21.46 2.94 -4.18
N ARG A 133 -22.00 2.68 -5.38
CA ARG A 133 -21.71 1.44 -6.14
C ARG A 133 -20.37 1.49 -6.90
N ALA A 134 -19.70 2.65 -6.94
CA ALA A 134 -18.43 2.76 -7.62
C ALA A 134 -17.34 2.08 -6.77
N ASP A 135 -16.56 1.21 -7.39
CA ASP A 135 -15.41 0.58 -6.76
C ASP A 135 -14.27 1.60 -6.67
N ILE A 136 -14.00 2.07 -5.46
CA ILE A 136 -13.00 3.09 -5.15
C ILE A 136 -12.12 2.54 -4.03
N ASP A 137 -10.84 2.34 -4.35
CA ASP A 137 -9.77 1.94 -3.43
C ASP A 137 -9.09 3.17 -2.79
#